data_AF-A0A7X9BZR6-F1
#
_entry.id   AF-A0A7X9BZR6-F1
#
_cell.length_a   1.000
_cell.length_b   1.000
_cell.length_c   1.000
_cell.angle_alpha   90.00
_cell.angle_beta   90.00
_cell.angle_gamma   90.00
#
_symmetry.space_group_name_H-M   'P 1'
#
loop_
_entity.id
_entity.type
_entity.pdbx_description
1 polymer ?
#
loop_
_entity_poly.entity_id
_entity_poly.type
_entity_poly.pdbx_seq_one_letter_code
_entity_poly.pdbx_strand_id
1 'polypeptide(L)'
;MFKKRKLTKELEDYLLANQQTIYRLAYSYVKNPEDALDITQEAVFKAIAGVDSLKNPQGMKTWVYRIVSNTALDFLRKQKRLVIMDDENLVFHLEESKVNWDEGKDLDLALAMEKLPPRERGRIVLRYFEDL
;
A
#
# COMPACT_ATOMS: atom_id res chain seq x y z
N MET A 1 12.63 -26.00 -12.96
CA MET A 1 11.74 -26.33 -11.82
C MET A 1 12.30 -25.85 -10.47
N PHE A 2 13.58 -26.10 -10.14
CA PHE A 2 14.18 -25.74 -8.84
C PHE A 2 14.26 -24.23 -8.53
N LYS A 3 14.57 -23.39 -9.52
CA LYS A 3 14.68 -21.93 -9.34
C LYS A 3 13.35 -21.27 -8.96
N LYS A 4 12.23 -21.81 -9.45
CA LYS A 4 10.87 -21.32 -9.17
C LYS A 4 10.46 -21.57 -7.72
N ARG A 5 10.59 -22.83 -7.24
CA ARG A 5 10.32 -23.17 -5.82
C ARG A 5 11.19 -22.36 -4.85
N LYS A 6 12.43 -22.07 -5.23
CA LYS A 6 13.33 -21.24 -4.41
C LYS A 6 12.83 -19.79 -4.32
N LEU A 7 12.49 -19.17 -5.44
CA LEU A 7 12.00 -17.78 -5.47
C LEU A 7 10.66 -17.62 -4.73
N THR A 8 9.74 -18.56 -4.87
CA THR A 8 8.46 -18.55 -4.13
C THR A 8 8.70 -18.61 -2.62
N LYS A 9 9.62 -19.48 -2.17
CA LYS A 9 9.97 -19.58 -0.75
C LYS A 9 10.62 -18.31 -0.22
N GLU A 10 11.55 -17.72 -0.97
CA GLU A 10 12.17 -16.43 -0.62
C GLU A 10 11.11 -15.32 -0.50
N LEU A 11 10.10 -15.31 -1.38
CA LEU A 11 8.99 -14.37 -1.31
C LEU A 11 8.11 -14.61 -0.08
N GLU A 12 7.75 -15.86 0.22
CA GLU A 12 6.97 -16.22 1.41
C GLU A 12 7.67 -15.76 2.70
N ASP A 13 8.96 -16.09 2.84
CA ASP A 13 9.79 -15.69 3.98
C ASP A 13 9.84 -14.15 4.10
N TYR A 14 9.99 -13.45 2.97
CA TYR A 14 9.97 -11.99 2.93
C TYR A 14 8.62 -11.40 3.37
N LEU A 15 7.51 -11.93 2.86
CA LEU A 15 6.15 -11.45 3.18
C LEU A 15 5.83 -11.65 4.66
N LEU A 16 6.20 -12.80 5.24
CA LEU A 16 6.03 -13.09 6.67
C LEU A 16 6.87 -12.13 7.53
N ALA A 17 8.14 -11.94 7.20
CA ALA A 17 9.03 -11.04 7.94
C ALA A 17 8.60 -9.56 7.86
N ASN A 18 7.89 -9.16 6.79
CA ASN A 18 7.52 -7.77 6.52
C ASN A 18 6.01 -7.49 6.62
N GLN A 19 5.22 -8.41 7.17
CA GLN A 19 3.77 -8.29 7.25
C GLN A 19 3.33 -6.96 7.91
N GLN A 20 3.98 -6.57 9.01
CA GLN A 20 3.68 -5.31 9.69
C GLN A 20 3.98 -4.07 8.82
N THR A 21 5.06 -4.11 8.04
CA THR A 21 5.43 -3.01 7.14
C THR A 21 4.47 -2.92 5.96
N ILE A 22 4.07 -4.05 5.39
CA ILE A 22 3.05 -4.13 4.35
C ILE A 22 1.72 -3.56 4.86
N TYR A 23 1.31 -3.96 6.07
CA TYR A 23 0.13 -3.43 6.73
C TYR A 23 0.20 -1.92 6.95
N ARG A 24 1.31 -1.41 7.50
CA ARG A 24 1.51 0.04 7.69
C ARG A 24 1.46 0.81 6.38
N LEU A 25 2.02 0.24 5.31
CA LEU A 25 1.94 0.84 3.98
C LEU A 25 0.48 0.90 3.50
N ALA A 26 -0.27 -0.20 3.56
CA ALA A 26 -1.69 -0.22 3.22
C ALA A 26 -2.50 0.79 4.05
N TYR A 27 -2.30 0.79 5.37
CA TYR A 27 -2.94 1.70 6.31
C TYR A 27 -2.62 3.16 6.01
N SER A 28 -1.42 3.48 5.50
CA SER A 28 -1.07 4.84 5.09
C SER A 28 -1.95 5.39 3.98
N TYR A 29 -2.54 4.53 3.14
CA TYR A 29 -3.47 4.91 2.07
C TYR A 29 -4.92 5.03 2.52
N VAL A 30 -5.42 4.06 3.29
CA VAL A 30 -6.85 3.96 3.61
C VAL A 30 -7.24 4.50 4.98
N LYS A 31 -6.30 4.58 5.92
CA LYS A 31 -6.52 5.07 7.31
C LYS A 31 -7.60 4.33 8.11
N ASN A 32 -8.13 3.23 7.58
CA ASN A 32 -9.04 2.32 8.25
C ASN A 32 -8.31 0.99 8.56
N PRO A 33 -8.33 0.49 9.81
CA PRO A 33 -7.63 -0.74 10.18
C PRO A 33 -8.11 -2.00 9.46
N GLU A 34 -9.43 -2.14 9.25
CA GLU A 34 -10.05 -3.30 8.59
C GLU A 34 -9.74 -3.28 7.10
N ASP A 35 -9.94 -2.14 6.43
CA ASP A 35 -9.61 -1.99 5.00
C ASP A 35 -8.12 -2.23 4.75
N ALA A 36 -7.25 -1.76 5.67
CA ALA A 36 -5.81 -1.99 5.56
C ALA A 36 -5.44 -3.47 5.70
N LEU A 37 -6.16 -4.21 6.57
CA LEU A 37 -5.98 -5.64 6.72
C LEU A 37 -6.42 -6.39 5.47
N ASP A 38 -7.56 -6.02 4.88
CA ASP A 38 -8.06 -6.61 3.64
C ASP A 38 -7.12 -6.36 2.46
N ILE A 39 -6.65 -5.11 2.31
CA ILE A 39 -5.66 -4.75 1.28
C ILE A 39 -4.36 -5.54 1.49
N THR A 40 -3.92 -5.72 2.73
CA THR A 40 -2.71 -6.49 3.04
C THR A 40 -2.85 -7.93 2.59
N GLN A 41 -3.97 -8.57 2.93
CA GLN A 41 -4.26 -9.95 2.54
C GLN A 41 -4.35 -10.09 1.01
N GLU A 42 -5.08 -9.19 0.35
CA GLU A 42 -5.21 -9.21 -1.11
C GLU A 42 -3.86 -8.98 -1.80
N ALA A 43 -3.02 -8.08 -1.27
CA ALA A 43 -1.68 -7.82 -1.80
C ALA A 43 -0.75 -9.03 -1.65
N VAL A 44 -0.78 -9.70 -0.49
CA VAL A 44 -0.04 -10.94 -0.24
C VAL A 44 -0.47 -12.03 -1.23
N PHE A 45 -1.78 -12.22 -1.42
CA PHE A 45 -2.31 -13.17 -2.38
C PHE A 45 -1.83 -12.87 -3.81
N LYS A 46 -1.95 -11.60 -4.25
CA LYS A 46 -1.46 -11.16 -5.57
C LYS A 46 0.04 -11.35 -5.74
N ALA A 47 0.83 -11.14 -4.69
CA ALA A 47 2.27 -11.37 -4.74
C ALA A 47 2.60 -12.85 -4.93
N ILE A 48 1.96 -13.75 -4.16
CA ILE A 48 2.19 -15.19 -4.31
C ILE A 48 1.73 -15.66 -5.71
N ALA A 49 0.56 -15.24 -6.16
CA ALA A 49 0.03 -15.59 -7.48
C ALA A 49 0.87 -15.02 -8.64
N GLY A 50 1.46 -13.84 -8.44
CA GLY A 50 2.24 -13.11 -9.44
C GLY A 50 3.74 -13.38 -9.43
N VAL A 51 4.24 -14.26 -8.57
CA VAL A 51 5.69 -14.47 -8.34
C VAL A 51 6.47 -14.77 -9.63
N ASP A 52 5.84 -15.42 -10.61
CA ASP A 52 6.46 -15.73 -11.91
C ASP A 52 6.82 -14.47 -12.73
N SER A 53 6.19 -13.33 -12.43
CA SER A 53 6.49 -12.05 -13.07
C SER A 53 7.70 -11.33 -12.48
N LEU A 54 8.19 -11.78 -11.32
CA LEU A 54 9.36 -11.19 -10.66
C LEU A 54 10.65 -11.61 -11.38
N LYS A 55 11.10 -10.76 -12.30
CA LYS A 55 12.28 -11.02 -13.14
C LYS A 55 13.60 -11.01 -12.35
N ASN A 56 13.66 -10.25 -11.26
CA ASN A 56 14.88 -10.04 -10.48
C ASN A 56 14.60 -10.14 -8.97
N PRO A 57 15.18 -11.13 -8.25
CA PRO A 57 15.03 -11.27 -6.80
C PRO A 57 15.50 -10.03 -6.02
N GLN A 58 16.52 -9.31 -6.49
CA GLN A 58 16.99 -8.08 -5.85
C GLN A 58 15.94 -6.96 -5.86
N GLY A 59 14.94 -7.03 -6.75
CA GLY A 59 13.84 -6.07 -6.83
C GLY A 59 12.58 -6.46 -6.05
N MET A 60 12.63 -7.55 -5.25
CA MET A 60 11.46 -8.11 -4.57
C MET A 60 10.75 -7.11 -3.66
N LYS A 61 11.49 -6.36 -2.82
CA LYS A 61 10.94 -5.31 -1.92
C LYS A 61 10.09 -4.33 -2.71
N THR A 62 10.67 -3.71 -3.73
CA THR A 62 9.98 -2.69 -4.54
C THR A 62 8.80 -3.28 -5.31
N TRP A 63 8.93 -4.53 -5.79
CA TRP A 63 7.85 -5.21 -6.48
C TRP A 63 6.65 -5.47 -5.56
N VAL A 64 6.88 -5.95 -4.33
CA VAL A 64 5.82 -6.12 -3.31
C VAL A 64 5.18 -4.78 -2.99
N TYR A 65 5.96 -3.72 -2.76
CA TYR A 65 5.41 -2.40 -2.42
C TYR A 65 4.52 -1.81 -3.53
N ARG A 66 4.85 -2.09 -4.81
CA ARG A 66 4.00 -1.73 -5.94
C ARG A 66 2.67 -2.48 -5.91
N ILE A 67 2.67 -3.77 -5.57
CA ILE A 67 1.44 -4.57 -5.44
C ILE A 67 0.54 -4.00 -4.34
N VAL A 68 1.11 -3.69 -3.17
CA VAL A 68 0.38 -3.12 -2.02
C VAL A 68 -0.22 -1.76 -2.39
N SER A 69 0.59 -0.86 -2.94
CA SER A 69 0.15 0.48 -3.34
C SER A 69 -0.94 0.43 -4.41
N ASN A 70 -0.79 -0.42 -5.43
CA ASN A 70 -1.80 -0.58 -6.47
C ASN A 70 -3.10 -1.17 -5.91
N THR A 71 -3.01 -2.15 -5.01
CA THR A 71 -4.18 -2.75 -4.36
C THR A 71 -4.93 -1.73 -3.52
N ALA A 72 -4.22 -0.91 -2.74
CA ALA A 72 -4.83 0.17 -1.98
C ALA A 72 -5.50 1.23 -2.87
N LEU A 73 -4.84 1.63 -3.96
CA LEU A 73 -5.42 2.58 -4.92
C LEU A 73 -6.65 2.02 -5.63
N ASP A 74 -6.66 0.73 -5.97
CA ASP A 74 -7.80 0.06 -6.59
C ASP A 74 -8.97 -0.07 -5.61
N PHE A 75 -8.70 -0.37 -4.34
CA PHE A 75 -9.70 -0.35 -3.28
C PHE A 75 -10.37 1.02 -3.17
N LEU A 76 -9.57 2.09 -3.05
CA LEU A 76 -10.07 3.47 -2.96
C LEU A 76 -10.88 3.88 -4.20
N ARG A 77 -10.47 3.45 -5.40
CA ARG A 77 -11.23 3.70 -6.64
C ARG A 77 -12.60 3.02 -6.62
N LYS A 78 -12.66 1.77 -6.16
CA LYS A 78 -13.91 1.01 -6.04
C LYS A 78 -14.83 1.65 -5.01
N GLN A 79 -14.31 2.00 -3.83
CA GLN A 79 -15.06 2.67 -2.78
C GLN A 79 -15.62 4.02 -3.27
N LYS A 80 -14.81 4.83 -3.94
CA LYS A 80 -15.27 6.08 -4.55
C LYS A 80 -16.39 5.85 -5.58
N ARG A 81 -16.29 4.79 -6.40
CA ARG A 81 -17.34 4.45 -7.37
C ARG A 81 -18.63 4.02 -6.68
N LEU A 82 -18.55 3.25 -5.60
CA LEU A 82 -19.72 2.83 -4.82
C LEU A 82 -20.43 4.05 -4.21
N VAL A 83 -19.67 4.96 -3.60
CA VAL A 83 -20.21 6.22 -3.06
C VAL A 83 -20.87 7.08 -4.13
N ILE A 84 -20.28 7.19 -5.34
CA ILE A 84 -20.87 7.95 -6.46
C ILE A 84 -22.13 7.27 -7.01
N MET A 85 -22.19 5.93 -6.99
CA MET A 85 -23.37 5.21 -7.46
C MET A 85 -24.55 5.31 -6.47
N ASP A 86 -24.25 5.42 -5.18
CA ASP A 86 -25.26 5.58 -4.12
C ASP A 86 -25.69 7.04 -3.92
N ASP A 87 -24.94 8.02 -4.43
CA ASP A 87 -25.20 9.45 -4.22
C ASP A 87 -25.05 10.24 -5.53
N GLU A 88 -26.17 10.62 -6.17
CA GLU A 88 -26.16 11.41 -7.42
C GLU A 88 -25.53 12.81 -7.25
N ASN A 89 -25.22 13.25 -6.03
CA ASN A 89 -24.46 14.48 -5.78
C ASN A 89 -23.65 14.39 -4.49
N LEU A 90 -22.43 13.84 -4.48
CA LEU A 90 -21.47 14.18 -3.41
C LEU A 90 -20.00 14.06 -3.83
N VAL A 91 -19.37 15.22 -4.03
CA VAL A 91 -17.92 15.37 -4.13
C VAL A 91 -17.36 15.29 -2.71
N PHE A 92 -16.98 14.09 -2.28
CA PHE A 92 -16.44 13.89 -0.95
C PHE A 92 -15.09 14.59 -0.75
N HIS A 93 -15.09 15.50 0.22
CA HIS A 93 -13.93 16.12 0.85
C HIS A 93 -13.09 15.05 1.53
N LEU A 94 -11.82 14.95 1.12
CA LEU A 94 -10.78 14.25 1.87
C LEU A 94 -10.29 15.20 2.97
N GLU A 95 -11.04 15.34 4.06
CA GLU A 95 -10.55 16.10 5.23
C GLU A 95 -10.70 15.32 6.53
N GLU A 96 -9.61 15.42 7.29
CA GLU A 96 -9.45 15.18 8.74
C GLU A 96 -9.50 13.75 9.26
N SER A 97 -8.32 13.13 9.32
CA SER A 97 -7.99 12.16 10.37
C SER A 97 -6.58 12.44 10.85
N LYS A 98 -6.48 13.17 11.98
CA LYS A 98 -5.23 13.55 12.65
C LYS A 98 -4.29 12.35 12.74
N VAL A 99 -3.12 12.50 12.15
CA VAL A 99 -2.12 11.46 12.18
C VAL A 99 -1.44 11.48 13.55
N ASN A 100 -1.51 10.37 14.29
CA ASN A 100 -0.54 10.13 15.35
C ASN A 100 0.61 9.35 14.72
N TRP A 101 1.51 10.10 14.06
CA TRP A 101 2.84 9.58 13.74
C TRP A 101 3.59 9.52 15.07
N ASP A 102 4.01 8.32 15.44
CA ASP A 102 4.78 8.09 16.65
C ASP A 102 5.94 9.08 16.77
N GLU A 103 6.20 9.47 18.02
CA GLU A 103 6.72 10.77 18.45
C GLU A 103 8.02 11.24 17.75
N GLY A 104 7.98 12.48 17.24
CA GLY A 104 9.12 13.38 17.39
C GLY A 104 9.80 13.96 16.14
N LYS A 105 9.49 13.55 14.89
CA LYS A 105 10.23 14.11 13.72
C LYS A 105 9.48 14.49 12.45
N ASP A 106 8.23 14.10 12.23
CA ASP A 106 7.64 14.22 10.87
C ASP A 106 6.25 14.89 10.82
N LEU A 107 6.00 15.88 11.69
CA LEU A 107 4.77 16.70 11.63
C LEU A 107 4.70 17.49 10.30
N ASP A 108 5.83 17.97 9.81
CA ASP A 108 5.93 18.70 8.53
C ASP A 108 5.68 17.78 7.32
N LEU A 109 6.09 16.51 7.38
CA LEU A 109 5.87 15.55 6.31
C LEU A 109 4.40 15.17 6.20
N ALA A 110 3.71 14.99 7.33
CA ALA A 110 2.28 14.74 7.37
C ALA A 110 1.47 15.88 6.71
N LEU A 111 1.80 17.12 7.08
CA LEU A 111 1.16 18.33 6.52
C LEU A 111 1.50 18.54 5.03
N ALA A 112 2.72 18.22 4.61
CA ALA A 112 3.13 18.31 3.20
C ALA A 112 2.41 17.28 2.32
N MET A 113 2.16 16.08 2.85
CA MET A 113 1.45 15.00 2.14
C MET A 113 -0.04 15.29 1.93
N GLU A 114 -0.63 16.09 2.82
CA GLU A 114 -2.03 16.53 2.72
C GLU A 114 -2.27 17.44 1.52
N LYS A 115 -1.30 18.29 1.18
CA LYS A 115 -1.37 19.25 0.06
C LYS A 115 -1.16 18.63 -1.33
N LEU A 116 -0.77 17.36 -1.41
CA LEU A 116 -0.41 16.72 -2.67
C LEU A 116 -1.60 15.96 -3.29
N PRO A 117 -1.79 16.08 -4.62
CA PRO A 117 -2.76 15.27 -5.35
C PRO A 117 -2.54 13.77 -5.10
N PRO A 118 -3.60 12.92 -5.06
CA PRO A 118 -3.48 11.49 -4.74
C PRO A 118 -2.47 10.71 -5.60
N ARG A 119 -2.22 11.14 -6.84
CA ARG A 119 -1.23 10.53 -7.75
C ARG A 119 0.23 10.83 -7.37
N GLU A 120 0.49 11.97 -6.76
CA GLU A 120 1.84 12.40 -6.35
C GLU A 120 2.20 11.86 -4.97
N ARG A 121 1.21 11.77 -4.08
CA ARG A 121 1.32 11.16 -2.75
C ARG A 121 1.87 9.73 -2.82
N GLY A 122 1.39 8.91 -3.77
CA GLY A 122 1.87 7.54 -3.96
C GLY A 122 3.37 7.43 -4.26
N ARG A 123 3.95 8.42 -4.97
CA ARG A 123 5.41 8.44 -5.26
C ARG A 123 6.23 8.75 -4.01
N ILE A 124 5.76 9.65 -3.16
CA ILE A 124 6.48 10.06 -1.94
C ILE A 124 6.35 9.00 -0.86
N VAL A 125 5.17 8.39 -0.68
CA VAL A 125 5.02 7.22 0.20
C VAL A 125 5.97 6.11 -0.25
N LEU A 126 5.99 5.78 -1.55
CA LEU A 126 6.89 4.74 -2.04
C LEU A 126 8.37 5.10 -1.79
N ARG A 127 8.77 6.35 -2.00
CA ARG A 127 10.15 6.81 -1.74
C ARG A 127 10.53 6.71 -0.27
N TYR A 128 9.65 7.14 0.64
CA TYR A 128 9.87 7.08 2.09
C TYR A 128 10.07 5.64 2.58
N PHE A 129 9.26 4.70 2.09
CA PHE A 129 9.40 3.28 2.43
C PHE A 129 10.54 2.57 1.69
N GLU A 130 10.98 3.08 0.53
CA GLU A 130 12.19 2.59 -0.15
C GLU A 130 13.46 2.94 0.63
N ASP A 131 13.52 4.14 1.21
CA ASP A 131 14.67 4.69 1.95
C ASP A 131 14.79 4.19 3.42
N LEU A 132 13.74 3.56 3.96
CA LEU A 132 13.73 2.82 5.25
C LEU A 132 14.27 1.38 5.09
#